data_AF-A0A931YJN0-F1
#
_entry.id   AF-A0A931YJN0-F1
#
_cell.length_a   1.000
_cell.length_b   1.000
_cell.length_c   1.000
_cell.angle_alpha   90.00
_cell.angle_beta   90.00
_cell.angle_gamma   90.00
#
_symmetry.space_group_name_H-M   'P 1'
#
loop_
_entity.id
_entity.type
_entity.pdbx_description
1 polymer ?
#
loop_
_entity_poly.entity_id
_entity_poly.type
_entity_poly.pdbx_seq_one_letter_code
_entity_poly.pdbx_strand_id
1 'polypeptide(L)'
;RPLELLPPVAQTLWGWPAVVNFACGGLGAGLYLTAALAAGFRASPALTLAAWLGPALVLVGFGAVALEAGRPLRGPRVLARVGTSWMSRELWLGGAFVTLALAEFALGWPWQRLLAATAAAALALAQGFILRRARAVAAWAVAPVPLLHLTSALVSGAGLLLLLQATREVPSARLLGGAQVLLTVHLVVWWAYIAWSRDEAFARGVRPLREGPAALAIVGAGHLAPSLLIPLAIAFPGLALPLSVLGAVLMLAGQVHTKAALILRAGQLRPVTLAHPLLERRSR
;
A
#
# COMPACT_ATOMS: atom_id res chain seq x y z
N ARG A 1 18.78 -31.09 6.81
CA ARG A 1 17.63 -30.23 6.43
C ARG A 1 16.53 -30.46 7.46
N PRO A 2 15.83 -29.43 7.94
CA PRO A 2 14.69 -29.61 8.85
C PRO A 2 13.67 -30.55 8.21
N LEU A 3 13.07 -31.44 8.99
CA LEU A 3 11.99 -32.29 8.51
C LEU A 3 10.69 -31.47 8.48
N GLU A 4 10.13 -31.24 7.30
CA GLU A 4 8.83 -30.56 7.14
C GLU A 4 7.72 -31.52 7.59
N LEU A 5 7.04 -31.18 8.69
CA LEU A 5 5.91 -31.94 9.24
C LEU A 5 4.60 -31.55 8.58
N LEU A 6 4.42 -30.23 8.36
CA LEU A 6 3.25 -29.67 7.69
C LEU A 6 3.71 -28.67 6.64
N PRO A 7 3.21 -28.77 5.40
CA PRO A 7 3.58 -27.85 4.34
C PRO A 7 3.01 -26.44 4.57
N PRO A 8 3.57 -25.42 3.90
CA PRO A 8 2.96 -24.10 3.87
C PRO A 8 1.55 -24.18 3.30
N VAL A 9 0.62 -23.49 3.94
CA VAL A 9 -0.77 -23.38 3.48
C VAL A 9 -1.18 -21.92 3.36
N ALA A 10 -2.09 -21.63 2.45
CA ALA A 10 -2.63 -20.28 2.30
C ALA A 10 -3.37 -19.85 3.57
N GLN A 11 -3.13 -18.62 4.01
CA GLN A 11 -3.92 -17.99 5.06
C GLN A 11 -5.36 -17.76 4.55
N THR A 12 -6.36 -18.01 5.38
CA THR A 12 -7.78 -17.86 5.04
C THR A 12 -8.49 -16.75 5.81
N LEU A 13 -7.77 -16.10 6.73
CA LEU A 13 -8.35 -15.10 7.64
C LEU A 13 -8.56 -13.75 6.96
N TRP A 14 -7.73 -13.40 5.99
CA TRP A 14 -7.74 -12.09 5.35
C TRP A 14 -8.15 -12.25 3.90
N GLY A 15 -9.38 -11.82 3.59
CA GLY A 15 -9.94 -11.86 2.24
C GLY A 15 -9.85 -10.53 1.49
N TRP A 16 -10.78 -10.35 0.55
CA TRP A 16 -10.94 -9.11 -0.21
C TRP A 16 -11.23 -7.86 0.63
N PRO A 17 -11.96 -7.90 1.77
CA PRO A 17 -12.18 -6.68 2.54
C PRO A 17 -10.88 -6.11 3.12
N ALA A 18 -9.93 -6.98 3.51
CA ALA A 18 -8.58 -6.54 3.84
C ALA A 18 -7.89 -5.86 2.65
N VAL A 19 -7.96 -6.45 1.45
CA VAL A 19 -7.41 -5.83 0.22
C VAL A 19 -8.01 -4.45 -0.02
N VAL A 20 -9.33 -4.29 0.11
CA VAL A 20 -10.02 -3.00 -0.02
C VAL A 20 -9.52 -2.01 1.02
N ASN A 21 -9.35 -2.42 2.29
CA ASN A 21 -8.79 -1.56 3.33
C ASN A 21 -7.37 -1.05 3.00
N PHE A 22 -6.47 -1.95 2.61
CA PHE A 22 -5.10 -1.56 2.25
C PHE A 22 -5.03 -0.73 0.97
N ALA A 23 -5.88 -1.05 -0.02
CA ALA A 23 -5.96 -0.33 -1.27
C ALA A 23 -6.51 1.08 -1.08
N CYS A 24 -7.73 1.21 -0.54
CA CYS A 24 -8.40 2.50 -0.35
C CYS A 24 -7.72 3.35 0.73
N GLY A 25 -7.26 2.74 1.84
CA GLY A 25 -6.51 3.43 2.87
C GLY A 25 -5.21 4.05 2.33
N GLY A 26 -4.43 3.26 1.59
CA GLY A 26 -3.20 3.76 0.96
C GLY A 26 -3.46 4.75 -0.17
N LEU A 27 -4.52 4.55 -0.98
CA LEU A 27 -4.90 5.46 -2.06
C LEU A 27 -5.32 6.83 -1.51
N GLY A 28 -6.17 6.86 -0.48
CA GLY A 28 -6.65 8.08 0.15
C GLY A 28 -5.52 8.86 0.86
N ALA A 29 -4.71 8.15 1.65
CA ALA A 29 -3.54 8.75 2.30
C ALA A 29 -2.51 9.26 1.28
N GLY A 30 -2.23 8.46 0.25
CA GLY A 30 -1.30 8.81 -0.81
C GLY A 30 -1.76 10.00 -1.65
N LEU A 31 -3.06 10.09 -1.97
CA LEU A 31 -3.62 11.23 -2.70
C LEU A 31 -3.39 12.53 -1.91
N TYR A 32 -3.70 12.54 -0.62
CA TYR A 32 -3.48 13.71 0.22
C TYR A 32 -2.00 14.09 0.30
N LEU A 33 -1.13 13.11 0.56
CA LEU A 33 0.32 13.33 0.63
C LEU A 33 0.88 13.95 -0.65
N THR A 34 0.54 13.36 -1.80
CA THR A 34 1.06 13.81 -3.10
C THR A 34 0.52 15.18 -3.48
N ALA A 35 -0.76 15.47 -3.21
CA ALA A 35 -1.34 16.80 -3.42
C ALA A 35 -0.70 17.86 -2.50
N ALA A 36 -0.50 17.53 -1.23
CA ALA A 36 0.13 18.44 -0.26
C ALA A 36 1.59 18.75 -0.63
N LEU A 37 2.36 17.73 -1.03
CA LEU A 37 3.74 17.91 -1.50
C LEU A 37 3.80 18.73 -2.79
N ALA A 38 2.92 18.45 -3.77
CA ALA A 38 2.86 19.19 -5.03
C ALA A 38 2.51 20.67 -4.81
N ALA A 39 1.63 20.97 -3.85
CA ALA A 39 1.26 22.33 -3.47
C ALA A 39 2.26 23.01 -2.52
N GLY A 40 3.25 22.28 -1.99
CA GLY A 40 4.14 22.76 -0.94
C GLY A 40 3.38 23.19 0.32
N PHE A 41 2.37 22.42 0.72
CA PHE A 41 1.47 22.66 1.86
C PHE A 41 0.67 23.97 1.80
N ARG A 42 0.63 24.63 0.63
CA ARG A 42 -0.24 25.78 0.37
C ARG A 42 -1.62 25.33 -0.08
N ALA A 43 -2.59 26.22 0.09
CA ALA A 43 -3.94 26.00 -0.41
C ALA A 43 -3.89 25.79 -1.92
N SER A 44 -4.58 24.76 -2.42
CA SER A 44 -4.73 24.53 -3.85
C SER A 44 -6.01 23.74 -4.12
N PRO A 45 -6.64 23.89 -5.29
CA PRO A 45 -7.83 23.12 -5.63
C PRO A 45 -7.61 21.60 -5.59
N ALA A 46 -6.41 21.15 -5.94
CA ALA A 46 -6.03 19.74 -5.87
C ALA A 46 -5.95 19.23 -4.43
N LEU A 47 -5.36 20.01 -3.51
CA LEU A 47 -5.30 19.67 -2.09
C LEU A 47 -6.67 19.69 -1.45
N THR A 48 -7.54 20.66 -1.77
CA THR A 48 -8.92 20.70 -1.27
C THR A 48 -9.71 19.47 -1.71
N LEU A 49 -9.56 19.06 -2.97
CA LEU A 49 -10.20 17.84 -3.47
C LEU A 49 -9.65 16.59 -2.77
N ALA A 50 -8.33 16.52 -2.57
CA ALA A 50 -7.68 15.45 -1.82
C ALA A 50 -8.09 15.41 -0.34
N ALA A 51 -8.36 16.57 0.28
CA ALA A 51 -8.83 16.71 1.65
C ALA A 51 -10.26 16.17 1.84
N TRP A 52 -11.04 16.03 0.77
CA TRP A 52 -12.36 15.40 0.78
C TRP A 52 -12.30 13.92 0.36
N LEU A 53 -11.70 13.65 -0.80
CA LEU A 53 -11.66 12.31 -1.38
C LEU A 53 -10.74 11.35 -0.61
N GLY A 54 -9.63 11.85 -0.07
CA GLY A 54 -8.69 11.06 0.73
C GLY A 54 -9.35 10.42 1.95
N PRO A 55 -9.97 11.22 2.83
CA PRO A 55 -10.77 10.69 3.95
C PRO A 55 -11.88 9.75 3.53
N ALA A 56 -12.63 10.05 2.46
CA ALA A 56 -13.69 9.19 1.97
C ALA A 56 -13.17 7.79 1.59
N LEU A 57 -12.05 7.72 0.87
CA LEU A 57 -11.40 6.45 0.52
C LEU A 57 -10.94 5.67 1.76
N VAL A 58 -10.33 6.35 2.75
CA VAL A 58 -9.92 5.70 4.01
C VAL A 58 -11.14 5.12 4.74
N LEU A 59 -12.25 5.85 4.80
CA LEU A 59 -13.49 5.39 5.43
C LEU A 59 -14.12 4.19 4.69
N VAL A 60 -14.05 4.15 3.35
CA VAL A 60 -14.44 2.96 2.57
C VAL A 60 -13.58 1.76 2.95
N GLY A 61 -12.28 1.96 3.09
CA GLY A 61 -11.35 0.91 3.54
C GLY A 61 -11.71 0.36 4.92
N PHE A 62 -11.88 1.23 5.92
CA PHE A 62 -12.30 0.83 7.26
C PHE A 62 -13.69 0.19 7.28
N GLY A 63 -14.62 0.69 6.46
CA GLY A 63 -15.95 0.10 6.31
C GLY A 63 -15.89 -1.35 5.83
N ALA A 64 -15.03 -1.65 4.84
CA ALA A 64 -14.89 -3.00 4.31
C ALA A 64 -14.50 -4.02 5.40
N VAL A 65 -13.49 -3.72 6.21
CA VAL A 65 -13.05 -4.63 7.29
C VAL A 65 -14.00 -4.63 8.49
N ALA A 66 -14.72 -3.53 8.74
CA ALA A 66 -15.72 -3.47 9.80
C ALA A 66 -16.92 -4.39 9.49
N LEU A 67 -17.34 -4.48 8.23
CA LEU A 67 -18.39 -5.38 7.78
C LEU A 67 -17.97 -6.86 7.85
N GLU A 68 -16.69 -7.16 7.59
CA GLU A 68 -16.13 -8.52 7.70
C GLU A 68 -16.04 -9.00 9.16
N ALA A 69 -15.82 -8.09 10.12
CA ALA A 69 -15.60 -8.45 11.52
C ALA A 69 -16.81 -9.10 12.23
N GLY A 70 -17.98 -9.17 11.59
CA GLY A 70 -19.17 -9.94 12.01
C GLY A 70 -19.86 -9.48 13.30
N ARG A 71 -19.23 -8.63 14.11
CA ARG A 71 -19.75 -8.07 15.37
C ARG A 71 -19.44 -6.58 15.49
N PRO A 72 -20.04 -5.72 14.64
CA PRO A 72 -19.70 -4.30 14.53
C PRO A 72 -19.86 -3.53 15.86
N LEU A 73 -20.82 -3.92 16.71
CA LEU A 73 -21.04 -3.31 18.03
C LEU A 73 -19.86 -3.50 19.00
N ARG A 74 -18.94 -4.42 18.71
CA ARG A 74 -17.69 -4.61 19.48
C ARG A 74 -16.50 -3.85 18.87
N GLY A 75 -16.70 -3.17 17.75
CA GLY A 75 -15.69 -2.36 17.05
C GLY A 75 -14.92 -1.39 17.93
N PRO A 76 -15.55 -0.67 18.89
CA PRO A 76 -14.83 0.25 19.78
C PRO A 76 -13.70 -0.42 20.59
N ARG A 77 -13.76 -1.74 20.81
CA ARG A 77 -12.70 -2.46 21.53
C ARG A 77 -11.37 -2.45 20.76
N VAL A 78 -11.39 -2.27 19.44
CA VAL A 78 -10.18 -2.18 18.64
C VAL A 78 -9.40 -0.90 18.95
N LEU A 79 -10.06 0.16 19.45
CA LEU A 79 -9.42 1.42 19.84
C LEU A 79 -8.64 1.33 21.15
N ALA A 80 -8.94 0.35 22.01
CA ALA A 80 -8.38 0.27 23.36
C ALA A 80 -6.93 -0.23 23.42
N ARG A 81 -6.41 -0.85 22.36
CA ARG A 81 -5.10 -1.53 22.37
C ARG A 81 -4.03 -0.80 21.53
N VAL A 82 -4.00 0.53 21.57
CA VAL A 82 -3.04 1.34 20.78
C VAL A 82 -1.58 1.02 21.11
N GLY A 83 -1.29 0.62 22.35
CA GLY A 83 0.06 0.26 22.80
C GLY A 83 0.57 -1.08 22.27
N THR A 84 -0.30 -2.00 21.86
CA THR A 84 0.09 -3.38 21.52
C THR A 84 -0.36 -3.85 20.13
N SER A 85 -1.41 -3.23 19.55
CA SER A 85 -1.98 -3.61 18.26
C SER A 85 -1.73 -2.56 17.19
N TRP A 86 -1.14 -2.98 16.06
CA TRP A 86 -0.99 -2.10 14.90
C TRP A 86 -2.31 -1.78 14.20
N MET A 87 -3.30 -2.67 14.27
CA MET A 87 -4.65 -2.39 13.76
C MET A 87 -5.34 -1.28 14.56
N SER A 88 -5.10 -1.24 15.87
CA SER A 88 -5.57 -0.13 16.73
C SER A 88 -4.90 1.19 16.34
N ARG A 89 -3.57 1.16 16.13
CA ARG A 89 -2.81 2.33 15.67
C ARG A 89 -3.26 2.83 14.31
N GLU A 90 -3.50 1.92 13.36
CA GLU A 90 -4.05 2.26 12.04
C GLU A 90 -5.35 3.04 12.17
N LEU A 91 -6.29 2.58 13.00
CA LEU A 91 -7.57 3.25 13.18
C LEU A 91 -7.41 4.64 13.83
N TRP A 92 -6.54 4.78 14.83
CA TRP A 92 -6.25 6.08 15.45
C TRP A 92 -5.57 7.06 14.48
N LEU A 93 -4.59 6.59 13.71
CA LEU A 93 -3.87 7.40 12.72
C LEU A 93 -4.76 7.77 11.54
N GLY A 94 -5.62 6.85 11.10
CA GLY A 94 -6.62 7.10 10.07
C GLY A 94 -7.70 8.06 10.53
N GLY A 95 -8.19 7.93 11.77
CA GLY A 95 -9.10 8.89 12.38
C GLY A 95 -8.47 10.28 12.47
N ALA A 96 -7.23 10.38 12.95
CA ALA A 96 -6.49 11.64 12.98
C ALA A 96 -6.33 12.24 11.57
N PHE A 97 -5.96 11.43 10.57
CA PHE A 97 -5.88 11.88 9.18
C PHE A 97 -7.24 12.41 8.67
N VAL A 98 -8.32 11.65 8.85
CA VAL A 98 -9.67 12.04 8.42
C VAL A 98 -10.07 13.37 9.05
N THR A 99 -9.92 13.52 10.37
CA THR A 99 -10.27 14.75 11.08
C THR A 99 -9.41 15.93 10.64
N LEU A 100 -8.08 15.75 10.57
CA LEU A 100 -7.16 16.83 10.19
C LEU A 100 -7.30 17.23 8.73
N ALA A 101 -7.57 16.30 7.82
CA ALA A 101 -7.83 16.61 6.41
C ALA A 101 -9.14 17.37 6.25
N LEU A 102 -10.22 16.94 6.90
CA LEU A 102 -11.51 17.64 6.85
C LEU A 102 -11.47 19.00 7.56
N ALA A 103 -10.59 19.20 8.55
CA ALA A 103 -10.38 20.50 9.16
C ALA A 103 -9.87 21.57 8.17
N GLU A 104 -9.37 21.18 6.98
CA GLU A 104 -9.00 22.10 5.90
C GLU A 104 -10.15 23.04 5.52
N PHE A 105 -11.39 22.56 5.57
CA PHE A 105 -12.58 23.32 5.19
C PHE A 105 -12.97 24.41 6.21
N ALA A 106 -12.42 24.34 7.42
CA ALA A 106 -12.68 25.31 8.48
C ALA A 106 -11.47 26.18 8.82
N LEU A 107 -10.26 25.60 8.84
CA LEU A 107 -9.04 26.25 9.31
C LEU A 107 -8.14 26.70 8.16
N GLY A 108 -7.88 25.82 7.19
CA GLY A 108 -7.03 26.09 6.03
C GLY A 108 -5.57 26.45 6.38
N TRP A 109 -5.08 26.02 7.55
CA TRP A 109 -3.76 26.42 8.06
C TRP A 109 -2.65 25.51 7.51
N PRO A 110 -1.48 26.05 7.12
CA PRO A 110 -0.37 25.24 6.60
C PRO A 110 0.12 24.14 7.55
N TRP A 111 0.18 24.42 8.86
CA TRP A 111 0.59 23.44 9.86
C TRP A 111 -0.43 22.31 10.03
N GLN A 112 -1.72 22.59 9.89
CA GLN A 112 -2.78 21.57 9.94
C GLN A 112 -2.66 20.62 8.75
N ARG A 113 -2.32 21.14 7.55
CA ARG A 113 -1.99 20.29 6.38
C ARG A 113 -0.77 19.43 6.60
N LEU A 114 0.26 19.95 7.25
CA LEU A 114 1.46 19.18 7.62
C LEU A 114 1.12 18.05 8.60
N LEU A 115 0.29 18.33 9.61
CA LEU A 115 -0.17 17.30 10.54
C LEU A 115 -1.03 16.24 9.84
N ALA A 116 -1.95 16.65 8.96
CA ALA A 116 -2.76 15.73 8.16
C ALA A 116 -1.89 14.84 7.26
N ALA A 117 -0.90 15.42 6.58
CA ALA A 117 0.07 14.69 5.78
C ALA A 117 0.88 13.71 6.63
N THR A 118 1.32 14.12 7.81
CA THR A 118 2.04 13.25 8.75
C THR A 118 1.17 12.08 9.20
N ALA A 119 -0.10 12.33 9.53
CA ALA A 119 -1.06 11.29 9.89
C ALA A 119 -1.34 10.32 8.71
N ALA A 120 -1.45 10.84 7.49
CA ALA A 120 -1.60 10.03 6.27
C ALA A 120 -0.39 9.11 6.03
N ALA A 121 0.83 9.63 6.17
CA ALA A 121 2.04 8.82 6.05
C ALA A 121 2.13 7.76 7.15
N ALA A 122 1.80 8.13 8.38
CA ALA A 122 1.76 7.23 9.52
C ALA A 122 0.70 6.13 9.34
N LEU A 123 -0.48 6.45 8.79
CA LEU A 123 -1.52 5.48 8.43
C LEU A 123 -0.96 4.44 7.43
N ALA A 124 -0.34 4.89 6.33
CA ALA A 124 0.22 4.00 5.32
C ALA A 124 1.35 3.11 5.88
N LEU A 125 2.18 3.65 6.78
CA LEU A 125 3.19 2.86 7.50
C LEU A 125 2.55 1.85 8.44
N ALA A 126 1.55 2.26 9.22
CA ALA A 126 0.84 1.40 10.15
C ALA A 126 0.26 0.19 9.44
N GLN A 127 -0.35 0.40 8.26
CA GLN A 127 -0.85 -0.66 7.39
C GLN A 127 0.21 -1.72 7.09
N GLY A 128 1.40 -1.33 6.63
CA GLY A 128 2.47 -2.29 6.40
C GLY A 128 3.06 -2.89 7.67
N PHE A 129 2.99 -2.20 8.81
CA PHE A 129 3.38 -2.78 10.10
C PHE A 129 2.40 -3.86 10.61
N ILE A 130 1.12 -3.79 10.26
CA ILE A 130 0.18 -4.87 10.59
C ILE A 130 0.65 -6.17 9.94
N LEU A 131 0.97 -6.13 8.64
CA LEU A 131 1.53 -7.27 7.92
C LEU A 131 2.86 -7.73 8.51
N ARG A 132 3.79 -6.80 8.76
CA ARG A 132 5.11 -7.11 9.36
C ARG A 132 5.00 -7.86 10.70
N ARG A 133 3.94 -7.62 11.47
CA ARG A 133 3.74 -8.28 12.77
C ARG A 133 3.00 -9.61 12.69
N ALA A 134 2.43 -9.98 11.54
CA ALA A 134 1.89 -11.31 11.28
C ALA A 134 3.02 -12.32 11.01
N ARG A 135 3.76 -12.69 12.06
CA ARG A 135 4.96 -13.55 12.00
C ARG A 135 4.75 -14.91 11.32
N ALA A 136 3.51 -15.39 11.34
CA ALA A 136 3.14 -16.66 10.73
C ALA A 136 3.26 -16.64 9.20
N VAL A 137 3.18 -15.47 8.55
CA VAL A 137 3.33 -15.35 7.09
C VAL A 137 4.71 -14.81 6.76
N ALA A 138 5.55 -15.65 6.14
CA ALA A 138 6.96 -15.32 5.91
C ALA A 138 7.14 -14.10 4.99
N ALA A 139 6.36 -14.00 3.91
CA ALA A 139 6.41 -12.90 2.96
C ALA A 139 6.07 -11.54 3.60
N TRP A 140 5.21 -11.54 4.62
CA TRP A 140 4.79 -10.31 5.30
C TRP A 140 5.75 -9.89 6.41
N ALA A 141 6.34 -10.86 7.11
CA ALA A 141 7.10 -10.66 8.34
C ALA A 141 8.56 -10.19 8.10
N VAL A 142 8.79 -9.28 7.15
CA VAL A 142 10.12 -8.75 6.81
C VAL A 142 10.17 -7.22 6.93
N ALA A 143 11.38 -6.69 7.12
CA ALA A 143 11.59 -5.28 7.41
C ALA A 143 11.11 -4.29 6.33
N PRO A 144 11.20 -4.60 5.02
CA PRO A 144 10.77 -3.66 3.96
C PRO A 144 9.26 -3.41 3.87
N VAL A 145 8.40 -4.30 4.40
CA VAL A 145 6.95 -4.25 4.14
C VAL A 145 6.27 -2.93 4.53
N PRO A 146 6.58 -2.27 5.67
CA PRO A 146 6.07 -0.93 5.98
C PRO A 146 6.45 0.13 4.92
N LEU A 147 7.71 0.15 4.49
CA LEU A 147 8.17 1.09 3.46
C LEU A 147 7.55 0.78 2.09
N LEU A 148 7.35 -0.50 1.78
CA LEU A 148 6.63 -0.93 0.59
C LEU A 148 5.20 -0.39 0.57
N HIS A 149 4.50 -0.38 1.71
CA HIS A 149 3.15 0.18 1.81
C HIS A 149 3.12 1.69 1.65
N LEU A 150 4.05 2.40 2.29
CA LEU A 150 4.15 3.86 2.16
C LEU A 150 4.44 4.29 0.71
N THR A 151 5.43 3.68 0.07
CA THR A 151 5.78 4.00 -1.32
C THR A 151 4.68 3.59 -2.30
N SER A 152 4.02 2.46 -2.07
CA SER A 152 2.83 2.04 -2.83
C SER A 152 1.67 3.04 -2.70
N ALA A 153 1.41 3.53 -1.48
CA ALA A 153 0.43 4.58 -1.22
C ALA A 153 0.78 5.84 -2.02
N LEU A 154 2.02 6.32 -1.96
CA LEU A 154 2.48 7.49 -2.72
C LEU A 154 2.32 7.33 -4.25
N VAL A 155 2.67 6.16 -4.81
CA VAL A 155 2.51 5.89 -6.25
C VAL A 155 1.04 5.88 -6.64
N SER A 156 0.19 5.15 -5.90
CA SER A 156 -1.24 5.12 -6.18
C SER A 156 -1.89 6.50 -6.03
N GLY A 157 -1.49 7.27 -5.01
CA GLY A 157 -1.92 8.65 -4.79
C GLY A 157 -1.52 9.59 -5.92
N ALA A 158 -0.28 9.51 -6.39
CA ALA A 158 0.22 10.29 -7.52
C ALA A 158 -0.54 9.95 -8.81
N GLY A 159 -0.81 8.66 -9.06
CA GLY A 159 -1.65 8.23 -10.17
C GLY A 159 -3.05 8.84 -10.10
N LEU A 160 -3.72 8.78 -8.94
CA LEU A 160 -5.03 9.40 -8.76
C LEU A 160 -4.98 10.92 -8.95
N LEU A 161 -3.96 11.59 -8.40
CA LEU A 161 -3.77 13.03 -8.57
C LEU A 161 -3.60 13.41 -10.05
N LEU A 162 -2.83 12.63 -10.82
CA LEU A 162 -2.68 12.83 -12.26
C LEU A 162 -4.01 12.67 -13.00
N LEU A 163 -4.83 11.66 -12.66
CA LEU A 163 -6.16 11.51 -13.25
C LEU A 163 -7.08 12.68 -12.92
N LEU A 164 -7.10 13.11 -11.67
CA LEU A 164 -7.90 14.26 -11.26
C LEU A 164 -7.46 15.54 -11.97
N GLN A 165 -6.16 15.76 -12.13
CA GLN A 165 -5.65 16.90 -12.91
C GLN A 165 -6.08 16.80 -14.38
N ALA A 166 -5.94 15.62 -14.98
CA ALA A 166 -6.29 15.35 -16.38
C ALA A 166 -7.77 15.61 -16.71
N THR A 167 -8.68 15.59 -15.73
CA THR A 167 -10.08 15.99 -15.95
C THR A 167 -10.27 17.49 -16.19
N ARG A 168 -9.27 18.31 -15.87
CA ARG A 168 -9.32 19.78 -15.99
C ARG A 168 -8.34 20.28 -17.04
N GLU A 169 -7.10 19.77 -16.99
CA GLU A 169 -6.01 20.22 -17.86
C GLU A 169 -4.91 19.15 -17.98
N VAL A 170 -4.01 19.34 -18.95
CA VAL A 170 -2.85 18.46 -19.10
C VAL A 170 -1.96 18.57 -17.84
N PRO A 171 -1.61 17.44 -17.20
CA PRO A 171 -0.73 17.48 -16.03
C PRO A 171 0.62 18.16 -16.34
N SER A 172 1.05 19.07 -15.47
CA SER A 172 2.32 19.77 -15.64
C SER A 172 3.52 18.81 -15.64
N ALA A 173 4.59 19.17 -16.36
CA ALA A 173 5.84 18.40 -16.38
C ALA A 173 6.44 18.20 -14.98
N ARG A 174 6.26 19.17 -14.06
CA ARG A 174 6.69 19.05 -12.66
C ARG A 174 5.93 17.95 -11.92
N LEU A 175 4.61 17.88 -12.09
CA LEU A 175 3.78 16.85 -11.47
C LEU A 175 4.10 15.46 -12.03
N LEU A 176 4.26 15.37 -13.35
CA LEU A 176 4.68 14.14 -14.03
C LEU A 176 6.07 13.68 -13.56
N GLY A 177 7.04 14.59 -13.48
CA GLY A 177 8.37 14.30 -12.96
C GLY A 177 8.35 13.84 -11.50
N GLY A 178 7.53 14.47 -10.66
CA GLY A 178 7.33 14.04 -9.26
C GLY A 178 6.75 12.62 -9.16
N ALA A 179 5.73 12.31 -9.97
CA ALA A 179 5.16 10.97 -10.06
C ALA A 179 6.20 9.93 -10.53
N GLN A 180 7.03 10.27 -11.51
CA GLN A 180 8.12 9.42 -12.01
C GLN A 180 9.16 9.11 -10.91
N VAL A 181 9.54 10.10 -10.11
CA VAL A 181 10.46 9.91 -8.98
C VAL A 181 9.86 8.94 -7.96
N LEU A 182 8.59 9.14 -7.57
CA LEU A 182 7.90 8.26 -6.62
C LEU A 182 7.79 6.82 -7.15
N LEU A 183 7.48 6.65 -8.44
CA LEU A 183 7.42 5.35 -9.10
C LEU A 183 8.79 4.65 -9.10
N THR A 184 9.86 5.40 -9.37
CA THR A 184 11.23 4.88 -9.37
C THR A 184 11.65 4.45 -7.96
N VAL A 185 11.39 5.27 -6.95
CA VAL A 185 11.66 4.92 -5.54
C VAL A 185 10.89 3.67 -5.13
N HIS A 186 9.60 3.59 -5.49
CA HIS A 186 8.79 2.42 -5.20
C HIS A 186 9.31 1.16 -5.90
N LEU A 187 9.74 1.26 -7.17
CA LEU A 187 10.35 0.15 -7.90
C LEU A 187 11.59 -0.38 -7.16
N VAL A 188 12.46 0.51 -6.68
CA VAL A 188 13.65 0.13 -5.89
C VAL A 188 13.24 -0.59 -4.59
N VAL A 189 12.24 -0.07 -3.87
CA VAL A 189 11.73 -0.71 -2.65
C VAL A 189 11.09 -2.07 -2.94
N TRP A 190 10.36 -2.20 -4.06
CA TRP A 190 9.79 -3.46 -4.53
C TRP A 190 10.87 -4.50 -4.81
N TRP A 191 11.93 -4.12 -5.55
CA TRP A 191 13.08 -4.98 -5.82
C TRP A 191 13.78 -5.42 -4.54
N ALA A 192 14.04 -4.47 -3.63
CA ALA A 192 14.63 -4.77 -2.33
C ALA A 192 13.77 -5.72 -1.49
N TYR A 193 12.43 -5.59 -1.58
CA TYR A 193 11.49 -6.50 -0.92
C TYR A 193 11.56 -7.91 -1.51
N ILE A 194 11.38 -8.10 -2.82
CA ILE A 194 11.33 -9.45 -3.43
C ILE A 194 12.68 -10.18 -3.35
N ALA A 195 13.79 -9.44 -3.19
CA ALA A 195 15.13 -9.98 -3.01
C ALA A 195 15.57 -10.04 -1.53
N TRP A 196 14.71 -9.67 -0.58
CA TRP A 196 15.11 -9.38 0.81
C TRP A 196 15.76 -10.55 1.55
N SER A 197 15.23 -11.76 1.42
CA SER A 197 15.65 -12.91 2.20
C SER A 197 15.84 -14.16 1.33
N ARG A 198 16.84 -14.96 1.70
CA ARG A 198 17.08 -16.30 1.15
C ARG A 198 16.38 -17.42 1.94
N ASP A 199 15.65 -17.07 3.01
CA ASP A 199 14.81 -18.01 3.77
C ASP A 199 13.83 -18.71 2.84
N GLU A 200 13.75 -20.04 2.92
CA GLU A 200 12.98 -20.83 1.96
C GLU A 200 11.48 -20.54 2.06
N ALA A 201 10.97 -20.32 3.27
CA ALA A 201 9.58 -19.94 3.48
C ALA A 201 9.27 -18.55 2.87
N PHE A 202 10.21 -17.60 2.96
CA PHE A 202 10.09 -16.31 2.30
C PHE A 202 10.11 -16.47 0.77
N ALA A 203 11.11 -17.19 0.22
CA ALA A 203 11.26 -17.41 -1.21
C ALA A 203 10.02 -18.09 -1.81
N ARG A 204 9.48 -19.13 -1.15
CA ARG A 204 8.21 -19.78 -1.52
C ARG A 204 7.04 -18.79 -1.45
N GLY A 205 6.94 -17.99 -0.38
CA GLY A 205 5.87 -17.02 -0.18
C GLY A 205 5.83 -15.91 -1.23
N VAL A 206 6.98 -15.38 -1.66
CA VAL A 206 7.04 -14.33 -2.69
C VAL A 206 7.06 -14.85 -4.12
N ARG A 207 7.15 -16.17 -4.34
CA ARG A 207 7.18 -16.77 -5.68
C ARG A 207 6.04 -16.31 -6.59
N PRO A 208 4.76 -16.23 -6.13
CA PRO A 208 3.66 -15.72 -6.96
C PRO A 208 3.80 -14.25 -7.37
N LEU A 209 4.68 -13.49 -6.73
CA LEU A 209 4.97 -12.09 -7.04
C LEU A 209 6.18 -11.94 -7.99
N ARG A 210 7.01 -12.97 -8.10
CA ARG A 210 8.24 -13.00 -8.91
C ARG A 210 8.06 -13.71 -10.24
N GLU A 211 7.13 -14.65 -10.30
CA GLU A 211 6.93 -15.54 -11.45
C GLU A 211 5.49 -15.46 -11.98
N GLY A 212 5.34 -15.78 -13.27
CA GLY A 212 4.05 -15.93 -13.93
C GLY A 212 3.31 -14.62 -14.23
N PRO A 213 2.01 -14.71 -14.56
CA PRO A 213 1.22 -13.58 -15.03
C PRO A 213 1.10 -12.43 -14.03
N ALA A 214 1.08 -12.72 -12.73
CA ALA A 214 1.04 -11.68 -11.70
C ALA A 214 2.33 -10.85 -11.66
N ALA A 215 3.48 -11.48 -11.81
CA ALA A 215 4.75 -10.76 -11.88
C ALA A 215 4.80 -9.84 -13.11
N LEU A 216 4.32 -10.31 -14.27
CA LEU A 216 4.21 -9.50 -15.48
C LEU A 216 3.25 -8.32 -15.29
N ALA A 217 2.10 -8.54 -14.64
CA ALA A 217 1.17 -7.46 -14.34
C ALA A 217 1.77 -6.44 -13.35
N ILE A 218 2.43 -6.90 -12.29
CA ILE A 218 3.04 -6.01 -11.28
C ILE A 218 4.20 -5.23 -11.89
N VAL A 219 5.19 -5.90 -12.46
CA VAL A 219 6.43 -5.27 -12.95
C VAL A 219 6.19 -4.60 -14.29
N GLY A 220 5.61 -5.31 -15.26
CA GLY A 220 5.35 -4.79 -16.60
C GLY A 220 4.32 -3.66 -16.58
N ALA A 221 3.08 -3.98 -16.24
CA ALA A 221 2.00 -3.00 -16.28
C ALA A 221 2.07 -1.99 -15.12
N GLY A 222 2.40 -2.42 -13.90
CA GLY A 222 2.41 -1.55 -12.73
C GLY A 222 3.63 -0.65 -12.56
N HIS A 223 4.76 -0.97 -13.20
CA HIS A 223 6.01 -0.19 -13.05
C HIS A 223 6.65 0.21 -14.38
N LEU A 224 7.00 -0.73 -15.25
CA LEU A 224 7.77 -0.45 -16.47
C LEU A 224 6.97 0.38 -17.47
N ALA A 225 5.72 0.00 -17.73
CA ALA A 225 4.84 0.74 -18.63
C ALA A 225 4.63 2.21 -18.17
N PRO A 226 4.20 2.51 -16.94
CA PRO A 226 4.08 3.90 -16.49
C PRO A 226 5.44 4.63 -16.46
N SER A 227 6.54 3.92 -16.15
CA SER A 227 7.89 4.51 -16.20
C SER A 227 8.34 4.91 -17.60
N LEU A 228 7.74 4.34 -18.65
CA LEU A 228 7.96 4.73 -20.03
C LEU A 228 6.96 5.81 -20.47
N LEU A 229 5.68 5.65 -20.13
CA LEU A 229 4.61 6.55 -20.57
C LEU A 229 4.77 7.96 -20.00
N ILE A 230 5.19 8.10 -18.74
CA ILE A 230 5.32 9.42 -18.10
C ILE A 230 6.42 10.27 -18.75
N PRO A 231 7.67 9.77 -18.96
CA PRO A 231 8.67 10.50 -19.71
C PRO A 231 8.25 10.84 -21.14
N LEU A 232 7.56 9.92 -21.84
CA LEU A 232 7.03 10.20 -23.17
C LEU A 232 5.97 11.31 -23.15
N ALA A 233 5.12 11.36 -22.12
CA ALA A 233 4.15 12.46 -21.95
C ALA A 233 4.84 13.82 -21.80
N ILE A 234 6.00 13.86 -21.13
CA ILE A 234 6.81 15.07 -20.99
C ILE A 234 7.49 15.45 -22.32
N ALA A 235 8.06 14.46 -23.02
CA ALA A 235 8.81 14.68 -24.26
C ALA A 235 7.91 15.06 -25.45
N PHE A 236 6.66 14.61 -25.47
CA PHE A 236 5.73 14.80 -26.59
C PHE A 236 4.44 15.49 -26.11
N PRO A 237 4.39 16.83 -26.07
CA PRO A 237 3.24 17.58 -25.56
C PRO A 237 1.90 17.23 -26.23
N GLY A 238 1.90 16.92 -27.53
CA GLY A 238 0.70 16.51 -28.25
C GLY A 238 0.10 15.16 -27.80
N LEU A 239 0.90 14.33 -27.12
CA LEU A 239 0.48 13.05 -26.54
C LEU A 239 0.44 13.08 -25.01
N ALA A 240 0.70 14.23 -24.39
CA ALA A 240 0.86 14.33 -22.94
C ALA A 240 -0.37 13.84 -22.18
N LEU A 241 -1.57 14.26 -22.58
CA LEU A 241 -2.82 13.87 -21.92
C LEU A 241 -3.08 12.36 -21.98
N PRO A 242 -3.18 11.70 -23.16
CA PRO A 242 -3.47 10.26 -23.22
C PRO A 242 -2.39 9.41 -22.55
N LEU A 243 -1.11 9.78 -22.68
CA LEU A 243 0.00 9.05 -22.05
C LEU A 243 -0.02 9.21 -20.53
N SER A 244 -0.30 10.42 -20.02
CA SER A 244 -0.43 10.67 -18.57
C SER A 244 -1.60 9.90 -17.97
N VAL A 245 -2.76 9.89 -18.64
CA VAL A 245 -3.95 9.15 -18.20
C VAL A 245 -3.67 7.66 -18.16
N LEU A 246 -3.12 7.10 -19.23
CA LEU A 246 -2.80 5.67 -19.28
C LEU A 246 -1.75 5.29 -18.22
N GLY A 247 -0.68 6.08 -18.08
CA GLY A 247 0.34 5.87 -17.04
C GLY A 247 -0.27 5.92 -15.63
N ALA A 248 -1.14 6.89 -15.36
CA ALA A 248 -1.81 7.04 -14.08
C ALA A 248 -2.76 5.88 -13.73
N VAL A 249 -3.55 5.39 -14.71
CA VAL A 249 -4.39 4.20 -14.55
C VAL A 249 -3.53 2.97 -14.23
N LEU A 250 -2.43 2.80 -14.94
CA LEU A 250 -1.53 1.66 -14.74
C LEU A 250 -0.82 1.71 -13.37
N MET A 251 -0.41 2.90 -12.91
CA MET A 251 0.07 3.09 -11.54
C MET A 251 -0.99 2.64 -10.53
N LEU A 252 -2.23 3.10 -10.66
CA LEU A 252 -3.32 2.73 -9.75
C LEU A 252 -3.60 1.23 -9.74
N ALA A 253 -3.88 0.66 -10.92
CA ALA A 253 -4.21 -0.75 -11.08
C ALA A 253 -3.04 -1.63 -10.61
N GLY A 254 -1.81 -1.26 -10.93
CA GLY A 254 -0.60 -1.96 -10.50
C GLY A 254 -0.46 -2.01 -8.99
N GLN A 255 -0.69 -0.89 -8.30
CA GLN A 255 -0.59 -0.85 -6.83
C GLN A 255 -1.71 -1.62 -6.12
N VAL A 256 -2.95 -1.54 -6.63
CA VAL A 256 -4.07 -2.34 -6.11
C VAL A 256 -3.81 -3.83 -6.32
N HIS A 257 -3.37 -4.20 -7.52
CA HIS A 257 -3.06 -5.60 -7.86
C HIS A 257 -1.89 -6.14 -7.01
N THR A 258 -0.86 -5.32 -6.79
CA THR A 258 0.28 -5.68 -5.93
C THR A 258 -0.16 -5.97 -4.50
N LYS A 259 -1.01 -5.11 -3.91
CA LYS A 259 -1.58 -5.33 -2.57
C LYS A 259 -2.45 -6.58 -2.51
N ALA A 260 -3.31 -6.78 -3.52
CA ALA A 260 -4.14 -7.97 -3.63
C ALA A 260 -3.29 -9.25 -3.71
N ALA A 261 -2.26 -9.27 -4.54
CA ALA A 261 -1.35 -10.40 -4.67
C ALA A 261 -0.54 -10.64 -3.39
N LEU A 262 -0.08 -9.58 -2.72
CA LEU A 262 0.63 -9.69 -1.44
C LEU A 262 -0.24 -10.36 -0.36
N ILE A 263 -1.52 -9.98 -0.26
CA ILE A 263 -2.44 -10.48 0.77
C ILE A 263 -2.98 -11.87 0.41
N LEU A 264 -3.47 -12.04 -0.81
CA LEU A 264 -4.22 -13.24 -1.20
C LEU A 264 -3.33 -14.37 -1.73
N ARG A 265 -2.17 -14.06 -2.34
CA ARG A 265 -1.30 -15.07 -2.97
C ARG A 265 -0.03 -15.32 -2.17
N ALA A 266 0.63 -14.24 -1.73
CA ALA A 266 1.83 -14.32 -0.90
C ALA A 266 1.53 -14.54 0.60
N GLY A 267 0.25 -14.57 0.98
CA GLY A 267 -0.24 -14.93 2.31
C GLY A 267 -0.07 -16.41 2.65
N GLN A 268 1.14 -16.95 2.59
CA GLN A 268 1.42 -18.36 2.92
C GLN A 268 1.91 -18.47 4.37
N LEU A 269 1.25 -19.29 5.18
CA LEU A 269 1.70 -19.61 6.53
C LEU A 269 3.01 -20.41 6.46
N ARG A 270 3.91 -20.15 7.41
CA ARG A 270 5.18 -20.88 7.54
C ARG A 270 4.93 -22.39 7.72
N PRO A 271 5.78 -23.25 7.13
CA PRO A 271 5.71 -24.68 7.39
C PRO A 271 6.06 -25.00 8.85
N VAL A 272 5.54 -26.11 9.37
CA VAL A 272 5.96 -26.64 10.67
C VAL A 272 7.12 -27.60 10.44
N THR A 273 8.27 -27.31 11.04
CA THR A 273 9.51 -28.09 10.81
C THR A 273 10.10 -28.61 12.11
N LEU A 274 10.62 -29.83 12.10
CA LEU A 274 11.47 -30.40 13.14
C LEU A 274 12.95 -30.14 12.82
N ALA A 275 13.64 -29.38 13.68
CA ALA A 275 15.04 -29.01 13.48
C ALA A 275 16.02 -30.19 13.66
N HIS A 276 15.72 -31.08 14.61
CA HIS A 276 16.55 -32.24 14.95
C HIS A 276 15.65 -33.46 15.22
N PRO A 277 15.39 -34.32 14.22
CA PRO A 277 14.71 -35.58 14.48
C PRO A 277 15.68 -36.51 15.22
N LEU A 278 15.59 -36.56 16.55
CA LEU A 278 16.21 -37.61 17.34
C LEU A 278 15.39 -38.88 17.10
N LEU A 279 15.78 -39.67 16.09
CA LEU A 279 15.34 -41.05 15.98
C LEU A 279 16.16 -41.86 16.99
N GLU A 280 15.64 -42.01 18.22
CA GLU A 280 16.15 -43.05 19.11
C GLU A 280 15.96 -44.40 18.41
N ARG A 281 17.07 -44.99 18.01
CA ARG A 281 17.11 -46.33 17.44
C ARG A 281 16.71 -47.29 18.57
N ARG A 282 15.46 -47.75 18.61
CA ARG A 282 15.07 -48.86 19.49
C ARG A 282 15.88 -50.09 19.09
N SER A 283 16.92 -50.42 19.85
CA SER A 283 17.58 -51.71 19.79
C SER A 283 16.56 -52.79 20.20
N ARG A 284 16.19 -53.64 19.25
CA ARG A 284 15.59 -54.95 19.53
C ARG A 284 16.63 -56.00 19.20
#